data_AF-A0AA96HL67-F1
#
_entry.id   AF-A0AA96HL67-F1
#
_cell.length_a   1.000
_cell.length_b   1.000
_cell.length_c   1.000
_cell.angle_alpha   90.00
_cell.angle_beta   90.00
_cell.angle_gamma   90.00
#
_symmetry.space_group_name_H-M   'P 1'
#
loop_
_entity.id
_entity.type
_entity.pdbx_description
1 polymer ?
#
loop_
_entity_poly.entity_id
_entity_poly.type
_entity_poly.pdbx_seq_one_letter_code
_entity_poly.pdbx_strand_id
1 'polypeptide(L)'
;MINSVFNEGVRGMQASSREMQKSAQEIAEANIRDNPNTLAQGPQTAEDTEVVPVNETVEPGRTGDIAEPLIELRRQEQLFTANAKVIDAADEALGTLIDTRT
;
A
#
# COMPACT_ATOMS: atom_id res chain seq x y z
N MET A 1 20.35 25.24 2.50
CA MET A 1 18.90 24.97 2.31
C MET A 1 18.62 23.92 1.22
N ILE A 2 19.41 23.84 0.13
CA ILE A 2 19.20 22.82 -0.93
C ILE A 2 19.57 21.40 -0.48
N ASN A 3 20.68 21.24 0.25
CA ASN A 3 21.13 19.92 0.74
C ASN A 3 20.16 19.27 1.75
N SER A 4 19.38 20.09 2.47
CA SER A 4 18.39 19.62 3.43
C SER A 4 17.11 19.13 2.74
N VAL A 5 16.62 19.82 1.69
CA VAL A 5 15.42 19.37 0.95
C VAL A 5 15.67 18.12 0.12
N PHE A 6 16.90 17.94 -0.39
CA PHE A 6 17.27 16.72 -1.11
C PHE A 6 17.32 15.50 -0.16
N ASN A 7 17.97 15.64 0.99
CA ASN A 7 18.03 14.57 1.99
C ASN A 7 16.63 14.25 2.55
N GLU A 8 15.81 15.28 2.78
CA GLU A 8 14.42 15.10 3.23
C GLU A 8 13.57 14.42 2.14
N GLY A 9 13.71 14.82 0.87
CA GLY A 9 13.00 14.20 -0.25
C GLY A 9 13.38 12.72 -0.43
N VAL A 10 14.66 12.39 -0.35
CA VAL A 10 15.13 11.00 -0.44
C VAL A 10 14.63 10.17 0.75
N ARG A 11 14.69 10.71 1.98
CA ARG A 11 14.13 10.04 3.17
C ARG A 11 12.63 9.84 3.06
N GLY A 12 11.91 10.84 2.57
CA GLY A 12 10.47 10.79 2.32
C GLY A 12 10.09 9.72 1.30
N MET A 13 10.84 9.63 0.19
CA MET A 13 10.65 8.58 -0.82
C MET A 13 10.95 7.18 -0.27
N GLN A 14 12.03 7.02 0.52
CA GLN A 14 12.36 5.74 1.15
C GLN A 14 11.33 5.32 2.20
N ALA A 15 10.75 6.27 2.94
CA ALA A 15 9.63 6.01 3.84
C ALA A 15 8.38 5.58 3.07
N SER A 16 7.99 6.37 2.06
CA SER A 16 6.81 6.10 1.23
C SER A 16 6.92 4.74 0.53
N SER A 17 8.10 4.38 0.01
CA SER A 17 8.31 3.08 -0.64
C SER A 17 8.10 1.89 0.30
N ARG A 18 8.50 2.01 1.57
CA ARG A 18 8.29 0.96 2.57
C ARG A 18 6.81 0.85 2.97
N GLU A 19 6.14 1.98 3.15
CA GLU A 19 4.72 1.98 3.49
C GLU A 19 3.85 1.48 2.34
N MET A 20 4.16 1.85 1.08
CA MET A 20 3.48 1.30 -0.09
C MET A 20 3.60 -0.23 -0.17
N GLN A 21 4.77 -0.80 0.17
CA GLN A 21 4.94 -2.25 0.23
C GLN A 21 4.10 -2.89 1.33
N LYS A 22 3.97 -2.24 2.49
CA LYS A 22 3.14 -2.71 3.60
C LYS A 22 1.66 -2.72 3.21
N SER A 23 1.15 -1.61 2.67
CA SER A 23 -0.24 -1.53 2.22
C SER A 23 -0.53 -2.53 1.09
N ALA A 24 0.41 -2.73 0.16
CA ALA A 24 0.26 -3.74 -0.87
C ALA A 24 0.15 -5.17 -0.31
N GLN A 25 0.90 -5.48 0.76
CA GLN A 25 0.79 -6.77 1.46
C GLN A 25 -0.57 -6.91 2.16
N GLU A 26 -1.03 -5.88 2.87
CA GLU A 26 -2.33 -5.87 3.54
C GLU A 26 -3.48 -6.07 2.53
N ILE A 27 -3.42 -5.44 1.36
CA ILE A 27 -4.38 -5.64 0.26
C ILE A 27 -4.35 -7.08 -0.25
N ALA A 28 -3.15 -7.65 -0.44
CA ALA A 28 -3.00 -9.03 -0.91
C ALA A 28 -3.52 -10.04 0.12
N GLU A 29 -3.23 -9.85 1.41
CA GLU A 29 -3.71 -10.70 2.50
C GLU A 29 -5.23 -10.61 2.69
N ALA A 30 -5.79 -9.40 2.58
CA ALA A 30 -7.23 -9.19 2.64
C ALA A 30 -7.96 -9.93 1.51
N ASN A 31 -7.39 -9.97 0.30
CA ASN A 31 -7.93 -10.75 -0.81
C ASN A 31 -7.85 -12.28 -0.59
N ILE A 32 -6.83 -12.77 0.13
CA ILE A 32 -6.65 -14.20 0.43
C ILE A 32 -7.63 -14.69 1.51
N ARG A 33 -8.01 -13.83 2.47
CA ARG A 33 -8.97 -14.15 3.54
C ARG A 33 -10.39 -14.37 3.02
N ASP A 34 -10.72 -13.88 1.83
CA ASP A 34 -12.02 -14.08 1.17
C ASP A 34 -12.23 -15.51 0.61
N ASN A 35 -11.27 -16.44 0.75
CA ASN A 35 -11.42 -17.82 0.30
C ASN A 35 -11.80 -18.77 1.46
N PRO A 36 -13.10 -19.08 1.72
CA PRO A 36 -13.56 -19.83 2.88
C PRO A 36 -13.19 -21.33 2.89
N ASN A 37 -12.29 -21.80 2.02
CA ASN A 37 -12.00 -23.23 1.84
C ASN A 37 -10.54 -23.66 2.07
N THR A 38 -9.68 -22.85 2.72
CA THR A 38 -8.28 -23.24 3.02
C THR A 38 -8.03 -23.76 4.44
N LEU A 39 -9.08 -24.08 5.20
CA LEU A 39 -8.97 -24.79 6.49
C LEU A 39 -9.18 -26.31 6.40
N ALA A 40 -9.03 -26.92 5.22
CA ALA A 40 -9.19 -28.37 5.08
C ALA A 40 -7.86 -29.10 4.85
N GLN A 41 -7.38 -29.81 5.89
CA GLN A 41 -6.99 -31.25 5.93
C GLN A 41 -5.83 -31.49 6.94
N GLY A 42 -5.88 -32.38 7.95
CA GLY A 42 -6.79 -33.45 8.42
C GLY A 42 -6.27 -34.01 9.78
N PRO A 43 -6.80 -35.11 10.40
CA PRO A 43 -7.43 -36.29 9.77
C PRO A 43 -8.89 -36.59 10.21
N GLN A 44 -9.48 -37.49 9.43
CA GLN A 44 -10.89 -37.85 9.30
C GLN A 44 -11.41 -38.71 10.46
N THR A 45 -12.64 -38.46 10.95
CA THR A 45 -13.53 -39.49 11.48
C THR A 45 -15.01 -39.09 11.34
N ALA A 46 -15.73 -39.87 10.53
CA ALA A 46 -17.17 -40.19 10.51
C ALA A 46 -18.27 -39.09 10.56
N GLU A 47 -19.03 -39.04 9.46
CA GLU A 47 -20.51 -39.03 9.35
C GLU A 47 -21.34 -38.02 10.16
N ASP A 48 -22.01 -37.08 9.48
CA ASP A 48 -23.47 -37.07 9.26
C ASP A 48 -23.90 -35.73 8.63
N THR A 49 -24.99 -35.77 7.89
CA THR A 49 -25.53 -34.72 7.03
C THR A 49 -26.01 -33.51 7.82
N GLU A 50 -25.47 -32.32 7.55
CA GLU A 50 -26.19 -31.06 7.79
C GLU A 50 -25.92 -30.07 6.66
N VAL A 51 -26.98 -29.74 5.94
CA VAL A 51 -27.02 -28.79 4.83
C VAL A 51 -26.82 -27.40 5.43
N VAL A 52 -25.62 -26.83 5.30
CA VAL A 52 -25.34 -25.47 5.79
C VAL A 52 -26.20 -24.48 4.99
N PRO A 53 -27.07 -23.66 5.63
CA PRO A 53 -27.89 -22.70 4.90
C PRO A 53 -26.98 -21.61 4.32
N VAL A 54 -27.08 -21.41 3.00
CA VAL A 54 -26.50 -20.24 2.31
C VAL A 54 -27.31 -19.01 2.71
N ASN A 55 -27.05 -18.48 3.90
CA ASN A 55 -27.44 -17.14 4.31
C ASN A 55 -26.24 -16.21 4.09
N GLU A 56 -26.03 -15.80 2.83
CA GLU A 56 -25.19 -14.64 2.53
C GLU A 56 -25.95 -13.36 2.89
N THR A 57 -26.04 -13.08 4.20
CA THR A 57 -26.07 -11.68 4.63
C THR A 57 -24.68 -11.12 4.35
N VAL A 58 -24.55 -10.40 3.25
CA VAL A 58 -23.42 -9.51 3.00
C VAL A 58 -23.39 -8.49 4.12
N GLU A 59 -22.56 -8.76 5.14
CA GLU A 59 -22.31 -7.83 6.22
C GLU A 59 -21.63 -6.58 5.65
N PRO A 60 -22.15 -5.36 5.90
CA PRO A 60 -21.58 -4.11 5.40
C PRO A 60 -20.19 -3.76 5.99
N GLY A 61 -19.55 -4.67 6.73
CA GLY A 61 -18.21 -4.50 7.30
C GLY A 61 -17.05 -4.96 6.40
N ARG A 62 -17.30 -5.71 5.33
CA ARG A 62 -16.22 -6.32 4.50
C ARG A 62 -15.53 -5.34 3.56
N THR A 63 -16.22 -4.33 3.06
CA THR A 63 -15.63 -3.27 2.21
C THR A 63 -14.65 -2.38 2.99
N GLY A 64 -14.77 -2.32 4.33
CA GLY A 64 -13.89 -1.52 5.18
C GLY A 64 -12.47 -2.06 5.30
N ASP A 65 -12.26 -3.37 5.17
CA ASP A 65 -10.95 -4.02 5.43
C ASP A 65 -9.93 -3.72 4.33
N ILE A 66 -10.37 -3.63 3.06
CA ILE A 66 -9.49 -3.27 1.93
C ILE A 66 -9.45 -1.77 1.64
N ALA A 67 -10.46 -1.01 2.07
CA ALA A 67 -10.56 0.41 1.74
C ALA A 67 -9.45 1.22 2.42
N GLU A 68 -9.15 0.93 3.69
CA GLU A 68 -8.12 1.63 4.46
C GLU A 68 -6.72 1.43 3.85
N PRO A 69 -6.25 0.19 3.57
CA PRO A 69 -4.98 -0.02 2.86
C PRO A 69 -4.90 0.63 1.47
N LEU A 70 -6.01 0.69 0.72
CA LEU A 70 -6.05 1.32 -0.60
C LEU A 70 -5.90 2.84 -0.53
N ILE A 71 -6.57 3.48 0.43
CA ILE A 71 -6.44 4.92 0.68
C ILE A 71 -5.01 5.24 1.12
N GLU A 72 -4.47 4.44 2.03
CA GLU A 72 -3.11 4.58 2.53
C GLU A 72 -2.07 4.42 1.41
N LEU A 73 -2.21 3.39 0.57
CA LEU A 73 -1.35 3.20 -0.61
C LEU A 73 -1.36 4.44 -1.52
N ARG A 74 -2.56 4.99 -1.80
CA ARG A 74 -2.71 6.17 -2.64
C ARG A 74 -2.12 7.42 -2.01
N ARG A 75 -2.25 7.58 -0.69
CA ARG A 75 -1.65 8.67 0.07
C ARG A 75 -0.11 8.62 -0.03
N GLN A 76 0.47 7.44 0.12
CA GLN A 76 1.93 7.26 0.03
C GLN A 76 2.46 7.48 -1.39
N GLU A 77 1.71 7.10 -2.42
CA GLU A 77 2.05 7.42 -3.82
C GLU A 77 2.10 8.94 -4.07
N GLN A 78 1.13 9.68 -3.51
CA GLN A 78 1.10 11.15 -3.62
C GLN A 78 2.30 11.78 -2.89
N LEU A 79 2.62 11.30 -1.69
CA LEU A 79 3.78 11.76 -0.92
C LEU A 79 5.09 11.45 -1.66
N PHE A 80 5.22 10.25 -2.22
CA PHE A 80 6.37 9.89 -3.06
C PHE A 80 6.51 10.86 -4.25
N THR A 81 5.43 11.09 -4.99
CA THR A 81 5.41 11.99 -6.15
C THR A 81 5.74 13.44 -5.77
N ALA A 82 5.24 13.91 -4.63
CA ALA A 82 5.55 15.25 -4.13
C ALA A 82 7.05 15.39 -3.79
N ASN A 83 7.63 14.39 -3.12
CA ASN A 83 9.07 14.37 -2.82
C ASN A 83 9.92 14.33 -4.10
N ALA A 84 9.51 13.54 -5.10
CA ALA A 84 10.17 13.51 -6.41
C ALA A 84 10.17 14.89 -7.07
N LYS A 85 9.02 15.58 -7.11
CA LYS A 85 8.91 16.94 -7.67
C LYS A 85 9.81 17.96 -6.97
N VAL A 86 10.00 17.85 -5.66
CA VAL A 86 10.89 18.74 -4.90
C VAL A 86 12.35 18.51 -5.30
N ILE A 87 12.74 17.25 -5.51
CA ILE A 87 14.08 16.89 -5.97
C ILE A 87 14.30 17.38 -7.41
N ASP A 88 13.33 17.19 -8.30
CA ASP A 88 13.39 17.68 -9.69
C ASP A 88 13.56 19.20 -9.72
N ALA A 89 12.75 19.94 -8.95
CA ALA A 89 12.87 21.40 -8.86
C ALA A 89 14.22 21.85 -8.27
N ALA A 90 14.79 21.08 -7.34
CA ALA A 90 16.12 21.35 -6.80
C ALA A 90 17.22 21.08 -7.85
N ASP A 91 17.08 20.03 -8.67
CA ASP A 91 18.01 19.72 -9.76
C ASP A 91 17.95 20.79 -10.86
N GLU A 92 16.75 21.23 -11.25
CA GLU A 92 16.56 22.32 -12.20
C GLU A 92 17.17 23.64 -11.68
N ALA A 93 16.97 23.96 -10.40
CA ALA A 93 17.59 25.12 -9.77
C ALA A 93 19.14 25.02 -9.74
N LEU A 94 19.70 23.83 -9.55
CA LEU A 94 21.15 23.61 -9.63
C LEU A 94 21.66 23.73 -11.06
N GLY A 95 20.94 23.16 -12.04
CA GLY A 95 21.27 23.24 -13.46
C GLY A 95 21.30 24.69 -13.95
N THR A 96 20.28 25.47 -13.63
CA THR A 96 20.22 26.92 -13.97
C THR A 96 21.34 27.73 -13.31
N LEU A 97 21.78 27.38 -12.09
CA LEU A 97 22.93 28.00 -11.43
C LEU A 97 24.28 27.64 -12.05
N ILE A 98 24.40 26.47 -12.67
CA ILE A 98 25.60 26.06 -13.42
C ILE A 98 25.65 26.78 -14.76
N ASP A 99 24.51 26.82 -15.46
CA ASP A 99 24.37 27.45 -16.78
C ASP A 99 24.69 28.96 -16.74
N THR A 100 24.26 29.65 -15.69
CA THR A 100 24.51 31.09 -15.50
C THR A 100 25.92 31.45 -15.03
N ARG A 101 26.74 30.48 -14.61
CA ARG A 101 28.14 30.70 -14.19
C ARG A 101 29.18 30.33 -15.27
N THR A 102 28.74 30.01 -16.48
CA THR A 102 29.59 29.76 -17.66
C THR A 102 29.62 30.99 -18.56
#